data_AF-A0A946J1V2-F1
#
_entry.id   AF-A0A946J1V2-F1
#
_cell.length_a   1.000
_cell.length_b   1.000
_cell.length_c   1.000
_cell.angle_alpha   90.00
_cell.angle_beta   90.00
_cell.angle_gamma   90.00
#
_symmetry.space_group_name_H-M   'P 1'
#
loop_
_entity.id
_entity.type
_entity.pdbx_description
1 polymer ?
#
loop_
_entity_poly.entity_id
_entity_poly.type
_entity_poly.pdbx_seq_one_letter_code
_entity_poly.pdbx_strand_id
1 'polypeptide(L)'
;MSAVITLFPSSRRQNALNGMSNERVKAISRLRDTSIILLIVVTAGLGLNTIFDSYHHASQKDVSEMLLLSEYLKSVATLRANASLIENVGIAYKVHMLVGMTIFLIFPFTRLVHVWSVPVTYLKRPYQIV
;
A
#
# COMPACT_ATOMS: atom_id res chain seq x y z
N MET A 1 -55.23 14.46 9.35
CA MET A 1 -53.92 14.34 10.03
C MET A 1 -53.05 13.38 9.23
N SER A 2 -52.66 13.84 8.06
CA SER A 2 -51.79 13.17 7.08
C SER A 2 -50.83 14.26 6.60
N ALA A 3 -49.60 13.88 6.22
CA ALA A 3 -48.59 14.73 5.56
C ALA A 3 -47.52 15.45 6.40
N VAL A 4 -46.80 14.74 7.30
CA VAL A 4 -45.49 15.22 7.80
C VAL A 4 -44.42 14.10 7.89
N ILE A 5 -44.53 13.03 7.08
CA ILE A 5 -43.53 11.92 7.07
C ILE A 5 -43.09 11.55 5.63
N THR A 6 -42.96 12.53 4.73
CA THR A 6 -42.56 12.28 3.33
C THR A 6 -41.58 13.32 2.75
N LEU A 7 -40.71 13.92 3.57
CA LEU A 7 -39.80 14.98 3.12
C LEU A 7 -38.32 14.71 3.41
N PHE A 8 -37.92 13.43 3.38
CA PHE A 8 -36.51 13.06 3.26
C PHE A 8 -36.27 12.37 1.91
N PRO A 9 -35.54 13.00 0.97
CA PRO A 9 -35.22 12.38 -0.30
C PRO A 9 -34.32 11.17 -0.07
N SER A 10 -34.82 9.97 -0.41
CA SER A 10 -34.09 8.70 -0.37
C SER A 10 -32.94 8.60 -1.39
N SER A 11 -32.71 9.66 -2.18
CA SER A 11 -31.72 9.71 -3.26
C SER A 11 -30.26 9.80 -2.80
N ARG A 12 -29.98 10.26 -1.56
CA ARG A 12 -28.59 10.35 -1.07
C ARG A 12 -28.00 9.03 -0.58
N ARG A 13 -28.83 8.03 -0.25
CA ARG A 13 -28.34 6.74 0.25
C ARG A 13 -27.82 5.82 -0.86
N GLN A 14 -28.32 5.96 -2.09
CA GLN A 14 -27.91 5.11 -3.22
C GLN A 14 -26.53 5.49 -3.78
N ASN A 15 -26.11 6.75 -3.64
CA ASN A 15 -24.80 7.23 -4.12
C ASN A 15 -23.61 6.77 -3.26
N ALA A 16 -23.84 6.25 -2.06
CA ALA A 16 -22.77 5.77 -1.19
C ALA A 16 -22.22 4.40 -1.61
N LEU A 17 -22.98 3.62 -2.40
CA LEU A 17 -22.61 2.26 -2.79
C LEU A 17 -21.94 2.16 -4.17
N ASN A 18 -21.90 3.25 -4.94
CA ASN A 18 -21.45 3.25 -6.35
C ASN A 18 -20.17 4.08 -6.59
N GLY A 19 -19.25 4.10 -5.62
CA GLY A 19 -17.96 4.81 -5.78
C GLY A 19 -17.06 4.20 -6.86
N MET A 20 -17.11 2.87 -7.02
CA MET A 20 -16.23 2.13 -7.94
C MET A 20 -16.74 2.03 -9.39
N SER A 21 -18.03 2.29 -9.62
CA SER A 21 -18.70 2.19 -10.94
C SER A 21 -19.02 3.54 -11.57
N ASN A 22 -18.49 4.64 -11.01
CA ASN A 22 -18.78 5.98 -11.46
C ASN A 22 -17.87 6.34 -12.65
N GLU A 23 -18.43 6.37 -13.87
CA GLU A 23 -17.68 6.74 -15.10
C GLU A 23 -16.96 8.08 -14.98
N ARG A 24 -17.50 9.00 -14.16
CA ARG A 24 -16.90 10.32 -13.87
C ARG A 24 -15.52 10.24 -13.24
N VAL A 25 -15.27 9.25 -12.36
CA VAL A 25 -13.96 9.06 -11.71
C VAL A 25 -12.96 8.46 -12.69
N LYS A 26 -13.41 7.53 -13.53
CA LYS A 26 -12.57 6.91 -14.57
C LYS A 26 -12.20 7.90 -15.69
N ALA A 27 -13.09 8.85 -16.01
CA ALA A 27 -12.88 9.89 -17.01
C ALA A 27 -11.85 10.96 -16.61
N ILE A 28 -11.61 11.15 -15.31
CA ILE A 28 -10.66 12.16 -14.78
C ILE A 28 -9.38 11.49 -14.24
N SER A 29 -9.40 10.17 -14.01
CA SER A 29 -8.24 9.40 -13.55
C SER A 29 -7.20 9.27 -14.66
N ARG A 30 -5.98 9.73 -14.40
CA ARG A 30 -4.85 9.50 -15.29
C ARG A 30 -4.42 8.04 -15.17
N LEU A 31 -4.08 7.40 -16.28
CA LEU A 31 -3.62 5.99 -16.32
C LEU A 31 -2.51 5.69 -15.30
N ARG A 32 -1.60 6.65 -15.09
CA ARG A 32 -0.49 6.58 -14.11
C ARG A 32 -0.95 6.49 -12.64
N ASP A 33 -2.08 7.11 -12.32
CA ASP A 33 -2.62 7.07 -10.95
C ASP A 33 -3.36 5.74 -10.70
N THR A 34 -3.95 5.15 -11.74
CA THR A 34 -4.59 3.84 -11.64
C THR A 34 -3.55 2.72 -11.57
N SER A 35 -2.46 2.81 -12.34
CA SER A 35 -1.40 1.80 -12.32
C SER A 35 -0.68 1.73 -10.98
N ILE A 36 -0.45 2.86 -10.30
CA ILE A 36 0.20 2.85 -8.99
C ILE A 36 -0.70 2.26 -7.90
N ILE A 37 -2.01 2.57 -7.92
CA ILE A 37 -2.97 1.96 -6.98
C ILE A 37 -3.01 0.45 -7.19
N LEU A 38 -3.03 -0.01 -8.46
CA LEU A 38 -2.98 -1.43 -8.79
C LEU A 38 -1.70 -2.08 -8.25
N LEU A 39 -0.53 -1.48 -8.46
CA LEU A 39 0.75 -2.00 -7.96
C LEU A 39 0.77 -2.10 -6.43
N ILE A 40 0.22 -1.11 -5.73
CA ILE A 40 0.11 -1.13 -4.26
C ILE A 40 -0.81 -2.27 -3.80
N VAL A 41 -1.95 -2.45 -4.46
CA VAL A 41 -2.88 -3.55 -4.15
C VAL A 41 -2.21 -4.91 -4.39
N VAL A 42 -1.47 -5.06 -5.49
CA VAL A 42 -0.73 -6.29 -5.80
C VAL A 42 0.35 -6.55 -4.74
N THR A 43 1.18 -5.56 -4.40
CA THR A 43 2.25 -5.77 -3.40
C THR A 43 1.68 -6.04 -2.01
N ALA A 44 0.56 -5.40 -1.64
CA ALA A 44 -0.13 -5.65 -0.39
C ALA A 44 -0.69 -7.09 -0.37
N GLY A 45 -1.34 -7.52 -1.44
CA GLY A 45 -1.84 -8.89 -1.60
C GLY A 45 -0.72 -9.94 -1.52
N LEU A 46 0.42 -9.67 -2.16
CA LEU A 46 1.61 -10.52 -2.05
C LEU A 46 2.16 -10.55 -0.62
N GLY A 47 2.18 -9.41 0.08
CA GLY A 47 2.60 -9.34 1.49
C GLY A 47 1.67 -10.15 2.39
N LEU A 48 0.36 -10.04 2.20
CA LEU A 48 -0.64 -10.87 2.87
C LEU A 48 -0.44 -12.36 2.55
N ASN A 49 -0.10 -12.70 1.31
CA ASN A 49 0.18 -14.08 0.92
C ASN A 49 1.38 -14.66 1.67
N THR A 50 2.45 -13.88 1.87
CA THR A 50 3.64 -14.35 2.63
C THR A 50 3.34 -14.71 4.08
N ILE A 51 2.25 -14.21 4.66
CA ILE A 51 1.81 -14.59 6.01
C ILE A 51 1.42 -16.08 6.06
N PHE A 52 0.80 -16.62 5.01
CA PHE A 52 0.46 -18.04 4.94
C PHE A 52 1.72 -18.91 4.91
N ASP A 53 2.72 -18.51 4.12
CA ASP A 53 4.01 -19.20 4.07
C ASP A 53 4.75 -19.08 5.40
N SER A 54 4.76 -17.91 6.04
CA SER A 54 5.35 -17.71 7.36
C SER A 54 4.64 -18.52 8.45
N TYR A 55 3.32 -18.71 8.38
CA TYR A 55 2.57 -19.55 9.32
C TYR A 55 2.99 -21.01 9.22
N HIS A 56 3.24 -21.51 7.99
CA HIS A 56 3.73 -22.86 7.78
C HIS A 56 5.11 -23.10 8.43
N HIS A 57 6.04 -22.14 8.28
CA HIS A 57 7.37 -22.21 8.91
C HIS A 57 7.34 -22.00 10.43
N ALA A 58 6.47 -21.11 10.92
CA ALA A 58 6.27 -20.88 12.35
C ALA A 58 5.67 -22.10 13.07
N SER A 59 4.81 -22.87 12.39
CA SER A 59 4.33 -24.16 12.87
C SER A 59 5.45 -25.19 13.07
N GLN A 60 6.59 -25.02 12.41
CA GLN A 60 7.79 -25.86 12.53
C GLN A 60 8.85 -25.26 13.49
N LYS A 61 8.53 -24.14 14.18
CA LYS A 61 9.44 -23.33 15.01
C LYS A 61 10.68 -22.80 14.28
N ASP A 62 10.64 -22.73 12.96
CA ASP A 62 11.73 -22.19 12.17
C ASP A 62 11.50 -20.70 11.87
N VAL A 63 12.37 -19.84 12.43
CA VAL A 63 12.34 -18.37 12.26
C VAL A 63 13.50 -17.91 11.35
N SER A 64 14.23 -18.84 10.74
CA SER A 64 15.42 -18.56 9.95
C SER A 64 15.12 -17.66 8.74
N GLU A 65 13.99 -17.85 8.05
CA GLU A 65 13.62 -17.02 6.89
C GLU A 65 13.52 -15.53 7.22
N MET A 66 12.91 -15.18 8.35
CA MET A 66 12.78 -13.77 8.79
C MET A 66 14.15 -13.16 9.09
N LEU A 67 15.05 -13.92 9.71
CA LEU A 67 16.41 -13.48 10.01
C LEU A 67 17.22 -13.25 8.73
N LEU A 68 17.12 -14.15 7.76
CA LEU A 68 17.77 -14.04 6.45
C LEU A 68 17.30 -12.80 5.68
N LEU A 69 15.99 -12.55 5.66
CA LEU A 69 15.40 -11.37 5.01
C LEU A 69 15.84 -10.06 5.68
N SER A 70 15.87 -10.01 7.01
CA SER A 70 16.32 -8.84 7.78
C SER A 70 17.79 -8.54 7.54
N GLU A 71 18.66 -9.57 7.57
CA GLU A 71 20.09 -9.39 7.32
C GLU A 71 20.35 -8.99 5.87
N TYR A 72 19.58 -9.51 4.91
CA TYR A 72 19.65 -9.07 3.51
C TYR A 72 19.30 -7.57 3.38
N LEU A 73 18.19 -7.11 3.98
CA LEU A 73 17.81 -5.70 3.95
C LEU A 73 18.88 -4.79 4.57
N LYS A 74 19.47 -5.22 5.69
CA LYS A 74 20.60 -4.51 6.32
C LYS A 74 21.83 -4.48 5.41
N SER A 75 22.13 -5.58 4.71
CA SER A 75 23.24 -5.66 3.75
C SER A 75 23.05 -4.66 2.59
N VAL A 76 21.83 -4.52 2.08
CA VAL A 76 21.47 -3.55 1.04
C VAL A 76 21.60 -2.11 1.57
N ALA A 77 21.09 -1.84 2.78
CA ALA A 77 21.17 -0.52 3.41
C ALA A 77 22.61 -0.09 3.73
N THR A 78 23.49 -1.04 4.06
CA THR A 78 24.92 -0.81 4.31
C THR A 78 25.77 -0.82 3.04
N LEU A 79 25.13 -0.86 1.85
CA LEU A 79 25.79 -0.92 0.54
C LEU A 79 26.73 -2.12 0.36
N ARG A 80 26.48 -3.20 1.11
CA ARG A 80 27.21 -4.48 1.07
C ARG A 80 26.25 -5.61 0.72
N ALA A 81 25.57 -5.48 -0.42
CA ALA A 81 24.53 -6.43 -0.82
C ALA A 81 25.10 -7.85 -0.95
N ASN A 82 24.59 -8.76 -0.11
CA ASN A 82 24.97 -10.17 -0.15
C ASN A 82 23.81 -11.03 -0.68
N ALA A 83 23.92 -11.48 -1.93
CA ALA A 83 22.89 -12.26 -2.61
C ALA A 83 22.73 -13.70 -2.07
N SER A 84 23.73 -14.24 -1.35
CA SER A 84 23.64 -15.61 -0.82
C SER A 84 22.57 -15.74 0.29
N LEU A 85 22.23 -14.64 0.96
CA LEU A 85 21.23 -14.60 2.04
C LEU A 85 19.81 -14.89 1.55
N ILE A 86 19.53 -14.66 0.26
CA ILE A 86 18.19 -14.84 -0.33
C ILE A 86 18.09 -16.07 -1.23
N GLU A 87 19.17 -16.83 -1.41
CA GLU A 87 19.22 -17.95 -2.36
C GLU A 87 18.16 -19.02 -2.03
N ASN A 88 18.07 -19.41 -0.77
CA ASN A 88 17.17 -20.46 -0.29
C ASN A 88 15.81 -19.96 0.19
N VAL A 89 15.53 -18.65 0.08
CA VAL A 89 14.26 -18.08 0.53
C VAL A 89 13.13 -18.43 -0.46
N GLY A 90 11.93 -18.68 0.09
CA GLY A 90 10.71 -18.94 -0.67
C GLY A 90 10.42 -17.90 -1.77
N ILE A 91 9.81 -18.37 -2.86
CA ILE A 91 9.61 -17.54 -4.06
C ILE A 91 8.63 -16.39 -3.82
N ALA A 92 7.66 -16.55 -2.91
CA ALA A 92 6.70 -15.50 -2.56
C ALA A 92 7.41 -14.24 -2.02
N TYR A 93 8.40 -14.40 -1.14
CA TYR A 93 9.19 -13.29 -0.61
C TYR A 93 10.04 -12.62 -1.69
N LYS A 94 10.64 -13.41 -2.60
CA LYS A 94 11.42 -12.88 -3.74
C LYS A 94 10.56 -12.01 -4.65
N VAL A 95 9.37 -12.48 -5.01
CA VAL A 95 8.42 -11.73 -5.83
C VAL A 95 7.95 -10.46 -5.10
N HIS A 96 7.61 -10.56 -3.80
CA HIS A 96 7.23 -9.38 -3.01
C HIS A 96 8.34 -8.32 -2.98
N MET A 97 9.59 -8.72 -2.72
CA MET A 97 10.74 -7.81 -2.73
C MET A 97 10.95 -7.15 -4.09
N LEU A 98 10.83 -7.90 -5.19
CA LEU A 98 10.96 -7.37 -6.54
C LEU A 98 9.91 -6.29 -6.84
N VAL A 99 8.65 -6.58 -6.50
CA VAL A 99 7.53 -5.62 -6.68
C VAL A 99 7.73 -4.40 -5.79
N GLY A 100 8.13 -4.59 -4.52
CA GLY A 100 8.41 -3.50 -3.59
C GLY A 100 9.53 -2.57 -4.06
N MET A 101 10.65 -3.14 -4.54
CA MET A 101 11.75 -2.35 -5.10
C MET A 101 11.34 -1.60 -6.38
N THR A 102 10.48 -2.20 -7.20
CA THR A 102 9.91 -1.53 -8.40
C THR A 102 9.05 -0.32 -8.02
N ILE A 103 8.26 -0.43 -6.95
CA ILE A 103 7.48 0.71 -6.42
C ILE A 103 8.42 1.81 -5.94
N PHE A 104 9.50 1.47 -5.23
CA PHE A 104 10.49 2.46 -4.77
C PHE A 104 11.18 3.17 -5.93
N LEU A 105 11.43 2.49 -7.05
CA LEU A 105 11.99 3.10 -8.26
C LEU A 105 11.04 4.09 -8.94
N ILE A 106 9.75 3.76 -8.98
CA ILE A 106 8.70 4.59 -9.62
C ILE A 106 8.19 5.69 -8.68
N PHE A 107 8.46 5.56 -7.38
CA PHE A 107 8.03 6.45 -6.30
C PHE A 107 8.14 7.96 -6.62
N PRO A 108 9.29 8.52 -7.08
CA PRO A 108 9.42 9.96 -7.30
C PRO A 108 8.61 10.47 -8.50
N PHE A 109 8.15 9.60 -9.39
CA PHE A 109 7.44 9.96 -10.62
C PHE A 109 5.91 9.88 -10.49
N THR A 110 5.40 9.49 -9.33
CA THR A 110 3.97 9.29 -9.08
C THR A 110 3.44 10.19 -7.97
N ARG A 111 2.12 10.16 -7.75
CA ARG A 111 1.50 10.89 -6.64
C ARG A 111 1.99 10.41 -5.26
N LEU A 112 2.74 9.32 -5.16
CA LEU A 112 3.30 8.83 -3.90
C LEU A 112 4.26 9.81 -3.21
N VAL A 113 4.88 10.72 -3.96
CA VAL A 113 5.74 11.78 -3.40
C VAL A 113 5.04 12.63 -2.33
N HIS A 114 3.71 12.70 -2.36
CA HIS A 114 2.92 13.44 -1.35
C HIS A 114 3.07 12.89 0.07
N VAL A 115 3.56 11.65 0.25
CA VAL A 115 3.86 11.11 1.58
C VAL A 115 4.96 11.90 2.31
N TRP A 116 5.81 12.65 1.58
CA TRP A 116 6.82 13.53 2.19
C TRP A 116 6.24 14.85 2.68
N SER A 117 5.09 15.28 2.16
CA SER A 117 4.45 16.54 2.53
C SER A 117 3.48 16.39 3.70
N VAL A 118 3.65 15.38 4.56
CA VAL A 118 2.81 15.20 5.74
C VAL A 118 2.93 16.45 6.61
N PRO A 119 1.83 17.17 6.86
CA PRO A 119 1.86 18.46 7.53
C PRO A 119 1.99 18.31 9.06
N VAL A 120 3.05 17.64 9.54
CA VAL A 120 3.32 17.45 10.97
C VAL A 120 3.47 18.80 11.68
N THR A 121 3.95 19.81 10.95
CA THR A 121 4.11 21.19 11.41
C THR A 121 2.79 21.90 11.72
N TYR A 122 1.64 21.43 11.20
CA TYR A 122 0.33 22.02 11.54
C TYR A 122 -0.01 21.90 13.02
N LEU A 123 0.48 20.85 13.70
CA LEU A 123 0.25 20.66 15.13
C LEU A 123 0.83 21.79 15.99
N LYS A 124 1.86 22.48 15.50
CA LYS A 124 2.57 23.55 16.21
C LYS A 124 2.37 24.91 15.56
N ARG A 125 1.52 25.02 14.53
CA ARG A 125 1.36 26.24 13.76
C ARG A 125 0.44 27.21 14.52
N PRO A 126 0.85 28.49 14.74
CA PRO A 126 -0.07 29.51 15.22
C PRO A 126 -1.20 29.70 14.21
N TYR A 127 -2.43 29.92 14.70
CA TYR A 127 -3.63 30.00 13.85
C TYR A 127 -3.59 31.18 12.87
N GLN A 128 -2.80 32.20 13.21
CA GLN A 128 -2.64 33.42 12.43
C GLN A 128 -1.24 33.48 11.84
N ILE A 129 -1.18 33.67 10.52
CA ILE A 129 0.04 33.97 9.79
C ILE A 129 -0.14 35.40 9.30
N VAL A 130 0.67 36.32 9.82
CA VAL A 130 0.72 37.73 9.40
C VAL A 130 1.93 37.96 8.51
#